data_AF-A0A4R6QXI2-F1
#
_entry.id   AF-A0A4R6QXI2-F1
#
_cell.length_a   1.000
_cell.length_b   1.000
_cell.length_c   1.000
_cell.angle_alpha   90.00
_cell.angle_beta   90.00
_cell.angle_gamma   90.00
#
_symmetry.space_group_name_H-M   'P 1'
#
loop_
_entity.id
_entity.type
_entity.pdbx_description
1 polymer ?
#
loop_
_entity_poly.entity_id
_entity_poly.type
_entity_poly.pdbx_seq_one_letter_code
_entity_poly.pdbx_strand_id
1 'polypeptide(L)'
;MAEQLEQQARVLEEHVMEQDAASARDNLLADPATPSEGGGGTEMPSRVAMDLTGGAPPPTAGGAEPDQGQPRENRGDDGDAPPANLPADEEAARREWDAMHPDGPTWDEMMAQYREGAPDRPDFEWDDDFPFESKKGEETLGDRASWARWEAMLRGGQAARPGLDDALAFYAHYRSAEGTRMEFDYEEAYIEDESVRANVDAQIRQSQYAAQAMAAEGRDDFSFTGPSAGESYYPTTENWQKTIGGYQQWSSGDVTVDDQGNARMVVTVHAEDRYNFNANNQDIATSEPDDANGRFSELGWAQGFDPSGEVVRVVEWNVNSPDQVTVTTP
;
A
#
# COMPACT_ATOMS: atom_id res chain seq x y z
N MET A 1 22.09 -3.93 37.65
CA MET A 1 21.90 -4.54 36.31
C MET A 1 20.79 -3.81 35.55
N ALA A 2 19.60 -3.61 36.13
CA ALA A 2 18.53 -2.79 35.53
C ALA A 2 18.91 -1.31 35.29
N GLU A 3 19.56 -0.65 36.26
CA GLU A 3 20.05 0.75 36.10
C GLU A 3 21.09 0.91 34.98
N GLN A 4 21.86 -0.14 34.69
CA GLN A 4 22.92 -0.09 33.68
C GLN A 4 22.33 -0.25 32.27
N LEU A 5 21.22 -0.98 32.15
CA LEU A 5 20.44 -1.10 30.91
C LEU A 5 19.61 0.17 30.64
N GLU A 6 19.05 0.81 31.66
CA GLU A 6 18.38 2.12 31.50
C GLU A 6 19.36 3.23 31.10
N GLN A 7 20.59 3.22 31.63
CA GLN A 7 21.61 4.17 31.20
C GLN A 7 22.07 3.91 29.76
N GLN A 8 22.19 2.65 29.33
CA GLN A 8 22.53 2.33 27.95
C GLN A 8 21.40 2.67 26.96
N ALA A 9 20.13 2.48 27.36
CA ALA A 9 18.98 2.89 26.56
C ALA A 9 18.92 4.41 26.38
N ARG A 10 19.17 5.20 27.44
CA ARG A 10 19.22 6.68 27.34
C ARG A 10 20.35 7.19 26.45
N VAL A 11 21.51 6.53 26.47
CA VAL A 11 22.64 6.91 25.60
C VAL A 11 22.34 6.61 24.13
N LEU A 12 21.58 5.55 23.85
CA LEU A 12 21.08 5.25 22.50
C LEU A 12 19.98 6.24 22.07
N GLU A 13 19.08 6.64 22.98
CA GLU A 13 18.07 7.68 22.73
C GLU A 13 18.72 9.05 22.38
N GLU A 14 19.78 9.47 23.08
CA GLU A 14 20.49 10.71 22.76
C GLU A 14 21.20 10.66 21.40
N HIS A 15 21.76 9.51 21.02
CA HIS A 15 22.49 9.38 19.76
C HIS A 15 21.59 9.33 18.52
N VAL A 16 20.40 8.72 18.64
CA VAL A 16 19.39 8.67 17.56
C VAL A 16 18.80 10.06 17.34
N MET A 17 18.51 10.79 18.43
CA MET A 17 18.01 12.18 18.35
C MET A 17 19.02 13.15 17.70
N GLU A 18 20.33 12.94 17.88
CA GLU A 18 21.36 13.75 17.21
C GLU A 18 21.51 13.43 15.71
N GLN A 19 21.28 12.17 15.30
CA GLN A 19 21.29 11.79 13.88
C GLN A 19 20.07 12.34 13.12
N ASP A 20 18.90 12.34 13.75
CA ASP A 20 17.68 12.88 13.13
C ASP A 20 17.70 14.42 13.02
N ALA A 21 18.30 15.10 13.99
CA ALA A 21 18.50 16.55 13.94
C ALA A 21 19.51 16.98 12.85
N ALA A 22 20.44 16.08 12.46
CA ALA A 22 21.35 16.30 11.35
C ALA A 22 20.64 16.10 9.99
N SER A 23 19.86 15.03 9.84
CA SER A 23 19.06 14.76 8.63
C SER A 23 17.98 15.82 8.37
N ALA A 24 17.35 16.35 9.42
CA ALA A 24 16.35 17.43 9.30
C ALA A 24 16.97 18.79 8.89
N ARG A 25 18.27 19.00 9.11
CA ARG A 25 18.96 20.25 8.74
C ARG A 25 19.44 20.28 7.29
N ASP A 26 19.78 19.13 6.72
CA ASP A 26 20.19 19.05 5.31
C ASP A 26 19.00 19.21 4.35
N ASN A 27 17.78 18.81 4.76
CA ASN A 27 16.57 19.00 3.94
C ASN A 27 16.02 20.44 3.91
N LEU A 28 16.52 21.37 4.73
CA LEU A 28 16.06 22.76 4.80
C LEU A 28 16.94 23.75 3.99
N LEU A 29 17.94 23.26 3.25
CA LEU A 29 18.85 24.12 2.46
C LEU A 29 18.76 23.93 0.93
N ALA A 30 17.80 23.15 0.43
CA ALA A 30 17.57 23.01 -1.00
C ALA A 30 16.41 23.90 -1.46
N ASP A 31 16.75 25.01 -2.14
CA ASP A 31 15.81 25.83 -2.93
C ASP A 31 16.58 26.33 -4.19
N PRO A 32 15.92 26.76 -5.29
CA PRO A 32 15.83 25.94 -6.49
C PRO A 32 16.50 26.56 -7.73
N ALA A 33 16.80 25.67 -8.68
CA ALA A 33 17.00 25.88 -10.12
C ALA A 33 18.01 26.95 -10.62
N THR A 34 19.02 26.49 -11.38
CA THR A 34 19.35 27.02 -12.72
C THR A 34 20.27 26.05 -13.49
N PRO A 35 20.21 26.01 -14.85
CA PRO A 35 20.70 24.89 -15.65
C PRO A 35 22.08 25.13 -16.29
N SER A 36 22.84 24.07 -16.56
CA SER A 36 23.89 24.08 -17.60
C SER A 36 24.35 22.68 -18.01
N GLU A 37 24.54 22.55 -19.33
CA GLU A 37 25.09 21.43 -20.09
C GLU A 37 26.51 20.99 -19.67
N GLY A 38 26.85 19.73 -19.99
CA GLY A 38 28.14 19.42 -20.62
C GLY A 38 29.20 18.65 -19.81
N GLY A 39 29.26 17.32 -20.03
CA GLY A 39 30.49 16.62 -20.44
C GLY A 39 31.58 16.24 -19.43
N GLY A 40 32.00 14.96 -19.50
CA GLY A 40 33.41 14.54 -19.37
C GLY A 40 33.87 14.05 -18.00
N GLY A 41 34.11 12.74 -17.88
CA GLY A 41 34.56 12.10 -16.64
C GLY A 41 36.03 12.29 -16.29
N THR A 42 36.42 11.78 -15.11
CA THR A 42 37.76 11.26 -14.75
C THR A 42 37.65 10.47 -13.44
N GLU A 43 38.37 9.34 -13.37
CA GLU A 43 38.48 8.40 -12.26
C GLU A 43 39.20 8.91 -10.98
N MET A 44 38.70 8.42 -9.83
CA MET A 44 39.40 7.91 -8.62
C MET A 44 40.19 8.89 -7.70
N PRO A 45 40.37 8.63 -6.36
CA PRO A 45 40.53 7.29 -5.75
C PRO A 45 39.89 7.02 -4.36
N SER A 46 39.85 5.72 -4.05
CA SER A 46 39.55 5.09 -2.76
C SER A 46 40.24 5.73 -1.55
N ARG A 47 39.55 5.76 -0.39
CA ARG A 47 40.13 5.35 0.90
C ARG A 47 39.13 5.22 2.07
N VAL A 48 39.29 4.09 2.76
CA VAL A 48 39.00 3.76 4.18
C VAL A 48 37.58 3.37 4.55
N ALA A 49 37.37 2.05 4.52
CA ALA A 49 36.40 1.31 5.32
C ALA A 49 36.74 1.40 6.82
N MET A 50 35.72 1.53 7.67
CA MET A 50 35.74 1.01 9.02
C MET A 50 34.72 -0.12 9.14
N ASP A 51 35.26 -1.31 9.32
CA ASP A 51 34.64 -2.58 9.59
C ASP A 51 34.25 -2.67 11.08
N LEU A 52 32.97 -2.92 11.35
CA LEU A 52 32.47 -3.40 12.65
C LEU A 52 31.52 -4.58 12.41
N THR A 53 32.01 -5.60 11.69
CA THR A 53 31.31 -6.89 11.56
C THR A 53 31.72 -7.85 12.67
N GLY A 54 30.91 -7.91 13.73
CA GLY A 54 30.96 -8.99 14.72
C GLY A 54 30.15 -10.20 14.25
N GLY A 55 30.64 -10.92 13.24
CA GLY A 55 29.96 -12.10 12.69
C GLY A 55 30.10 -13.35 13.56
N ALA A 56 28.98 -14.03 13.81
CA ALA A 56 28.96 -15.46 14.12
C ALA A 56 28.74 -16.26 12.82
N PRO A 57 29.40 -17.43 12.62
CA PRO A 57 29.34 -18.16 11.36
C PRO A 57 27.98 -18.86 11.15
N PRO A 58 27.50 -19.02 9.90
CA PRO A 58 26.23 -19.67 9.61
C PRO A 58 26.32 -21.20 9.78
N PRO A 59 25.25 -21.88 10.22
CA PRO A 59 25.16 -23.33 10.10
C PRO A 59 24.87 -23.71 8.64
N THR A 60 25.56 -24.75 8.19
CA THR A 60 25.33 -25.39 6.90
C THR A 60 24.15 -26.36 7.01
N ALA A 61 23.13 -26.17 6.17
CA ALA A 61 22.13 -27.19 5.88
C ALA A 61 21.80 -27.12 4.38
N GLY A 62 21.98 -28.26 3.70
CA GLY A 62 21.60 -28.42 2.31
C GLY A 62 20.17 -28.94 2.17
N GLY A 63 19.60 -28.70 0.99
CA GLY A 63 18.46 -29.46 0.46
C GLY A 63 17.14 -28.68 0.41
N ALA A 64 16.65 -28.53 -0.83
CA ALA A 64 15.38 -27.97 -1.29
C ALA A 64 15.33 -26.43 -1.40
N GLU A 65 15.37 -25.94 -2.65
CA GLU A 65 14.95 -24.59 -3.03
C GLU A 65 13.44 -24.46 -2.76
N PRO A 66 13.00 -23.55 -1.88
CA PRO A 66 11.67 -22.97 -1.97
C PRO A 66 11.69 -21.93 -3.08
N ASP A 67 10.65 -21.95 -3.92
CA ASP A 67 10.34 -20.92 -4.91
C ASP A 67 10.36 -19.55 -4.21
N GLN A 68 11.45 -18.80 -4.41
CA GLN A 68 11.59 -17.47 -3.84
C GLN A 68 10.75 -16.54 -4.71
N GLY A 69 9.62 -16.12 -4.16
CA GLY A 69 8.82 -15.03 -4.72
C GLY A 69 9.76 -13.92 -5.16
N GLN A 70 9.70 -13.59 -6.44
CA GLN A 70 10.55 -12.54 -6.98
C GLN A 70 10.30 -11.26 -6.17
N PRO A 71 11.35 -10.47 -5.87
CA PRO A 71 11.15 -9.12 -5.37
C PRO A 71 10.15 -8.46 -6.31
N ARG A 72 9.03 -7.95 -5.78
CA ARG A 72 8.11 -7.13 -6.56
C ARG A 72 8.90 -5.89 -6.94
N GLU A 73 9.59 -5.95 -8.08
CA GLU A 73 10.31 -4.82 -8.65
C GLU A 73 9.32 -3.68 -8.72
N ASN A 74 9.76 -2.53 -8.22
CA ASN A 74 9.04 -1.29 -8.11
C ASN A 74 8.52 -0.89 -9.51
N ARG A 75 7.36 -1.43 -9.90
CA ARG A 75 6.73 -1.19 -11.19
C ARG A 75 6.04 0.17 -11.09
N GLY A 76 6.82 1.23 -11.19
CA GLY A 76 6.31 2.60 -11.13
C GLY A 76 7.30 3.73 -10.84
N ASP A 77 8.61 3.51 -10.68
CA ASP A 77 9.59 4.60 -10.52
C ASP A 77 10.13 5.13 -11.87
N ASP A 78 9.25 5.20 -12.87
CA ASP A 78 9.43 6.14 -13.97
C ASP A 78 8.65 7.38 -13.53
N GLY A 79 9.34 8.44 -13.10
CA GLY A 79 8.79 9.64 -12.44
C GLY A 79 7.78 10.51 -13.24
N ASP A 80 6.90 9.88 -14.00
CA ASP A 80 5.66 10.43 -14.51
C ASP A 80 4.55 10.19 -13.45
N ALA A 81 3.86 11.27 -13.06
CA ALA A 81 2.69 11.18 -12.19
C ALA A 81 1.69 10.12 -12.71
N PRO A 82 0.98 9.39 -11.83
CA PRO A 82 0.02 8.38 -12.28
C PRO A 82 -0.96 9.03 -13.28
N PRO A 83 -1.19 8.43 -14.47
CA PRO A 83 -2.15 8.97 -15.39
C PRO A 83 -3.51 9.11 -14.68
N ALA A 84 -4.01 10.34 -14.69
CA ALA A 84 -5.24 10.69 -14.02
C ALA A 84 -6.42 10.02 -14.72
N ASN A 85 -6.91 8.94 -14.12
CA ASN A 85 -8.15 8.24 -14.44
C ASN A 85 -8.15 7.57 -15.82
N LEU A 86 -8.76 6.38 -15.90
CA LEU A 86 -9.01 5.77 -17.21
C LEU A 86 -9.74 6.78 -18.12
N PRO A 87 -9.30 6.92 -19.39
CA PRO A 87 -9.88 7.84 -20.36
C PRO A 87 -11.41 7.74 -20.41
N ALA A 88 -12.06 8.85 -20.75
CA ALA A 88 -13.50 8.87 -20.97
C ALA A 88 -13.91 8.04 -22.21
N ASP A 89 -13.01 7.92 -23.19
CA ASP A 89 -13.22 7.08 -24.37
C ASP A 89 -12.85 5.62 -24.05
N GLU A 90 -13.79 4.69 -24.26
CA GLU A 90 -13.61 3.28 -23.90
C GLU A 90 -12.46 2.62 -24.69
N GLU A 91 -12.26 2.98 -25.96
CA GLU A 91 -11.19 2.41 -26.77
C GLU A 91 -9.81 2.89 -26.29
N ALA A 92 -9.70 4.14 -25.85
CA ALA A 92 -8.51 4.64 -25.17
C ALA A 92 -8.30 3.95 -23.82
N ALA A 93 -9.35 3.80 -22.99
CA ALA A 93 -9.28 3.12 -21.70
C ALA A 93 -8.82 1.67 -21.83
N ARG A 94 -9.35 0.95 -22.82
CA ARG A 94 -8.91 -0.41 -23.18
C ARG A 94 -7.42 -0.47 -23.50
N ARG A 95 -6.94 0.41 -24.37
CA ARG A 95 -5.51 0.45 -24.76
C ARG A 95 -4.60 0.76 -23.58
N GLU A 96 -5.03 1.66 -22.69
CA GLU A 96 -4.28 2.03 -21.50
C GLU A 96 -4.24 0.90 -20.48
N TRP A 97 -5.37 0.24 -20.23
CA TRP A 97 -5.44 -0.95 -19.38
C TRP A 97 -4.49 -2.06 -19.85
N ASP A 98 -4.58 -2.43 -21.13
CA ASP A 98 -3.76 -3.50 -21.71
C ASP A 98 -2.27 -3.15 -21.66
N ALA A 99 -1.91 -1.87 -21.75
CA ALA A 99 -0.53 -1.40 -21.62
C ALA A 99 -0.01 -1.46 -20.18
N MET A 100 -0.86 -1.16 -19.19
CA MET A 100 -0.52 -1.26 -17.76
C MET A 100 -0.45 -2.72 -17.27
N HIS A 101 -1.17 -3.64 -17.92
CA HIS A 101 -1.27 -5.04 -17.54
C HIS A 101 -0.77 -5.99 -18.64
N PRO A 102 0.51 -5.89 -19.08
CA PRO A 102 1.02 -6.67 -20.21
C PRO A 102 1.04 -8.18 -19.96
N ASP A 103 1.13 -8.60 -18.69
CA ASP A 103 1.08 -10.00 -18.24
C ASP A 103 -0.22 -10.32 -17.47
N GLY A 104 -1.17 -9.38 -17.41
CA GLY A 104 -2.43 -9.51 -16.68
C GLY A 104 -3.63 -9.83 -17.59
N PRO A 105 -4.87 -9.80 -17.05
CA PRO A 105 -6.06 -9.94 -17.88
C PRO A 105 -6.19 -8.75 -18.84
N THR A 106 -6.56 -9.02 -20.08
CA THR A 106 -6.96 -7.96 -21.02
C THR A 106 -8.20 -7.22 -20.54
N TRP A 107 -8.48 -6.05 -21.12
CA TRP A 107 -9.69 -5.27 -20.83
C TRP A 107 -10.97 -6.12 -20.93
N ASP A 108 -11.10 -6.90 -22.01
CA ASP A 108 -12.28 -7.75 -22.23
C ASP A 108 -12.39 -8.85 -21.17
N GLU A 109 -11.28 -9.48 -20.81
CA GLU A 109 -11.25 -10.50 -19.76
C GLU A 109 -11.57 -9.92 -18.38
N MET A 110 -11.15 -8.67 -18.11
CA MET A 110 -11.49 -7.97 -16.87
C MET A 110 -12.97 -7.56 -16.84
N MET A 111 -13.49 -6.96 -17.91
CA MET A 111 -14.92 -6.59 -18.02
C MET A 111 -15.84 -7.82 -17.91
N ALA A 112 -15.45 -8.96 -18.47
CA ALA A 112 -16.22 -10.20 -18.41
C ALA A 112 -16.37 -10.78 -16.99
N GLN A 113 -15.59 -10.31 -16.02
CA GLN A 113 -15.65 -10.77 -14.64
C GLN A 113 -16.65 -10.00 -13.79
N TYR A 114 -17.20 -8.87 -14.27
CA TYR A 114 -18.30 -8.20 -13.62
C TYR A 114 -19.55 -9.09 -13.63
N ARG A 115 -20.14 -9.29 -12.45
CA ARG A 115 -21.30 -10.16 -12.24
C ARG A 115 -22.46 -9.34 -11.71
N GLU A 116 -23.64 -9.59 -12.26
CA GLU A 116 -24.88 -9.10 -11.67
C GLU A 116 -25.19 -9.82 -10.36
N GLY A 117 -25.65 -9.05 -9.37
CA GLY A 117 -26.05 -9.58 -8.07
C GLY A 117 -25.76 -8.60 -6.94
N ALA A 118 -26.21 -8.96 -5.74
CA ALA A 118 -25.83 -8.26 -4.52
C ALA A 118 -24.29 -8.26 -4.36
N PRO A 119 -23.73 -7.30 -3.60
CA PRO A 119 -22.30 -7.26 -3.30
C PRO A 119 -21.80 -8.62 -2.78
N ASP A 120 -20.78 -9.16 -3.45
CA ASP A 120 -20.17 -10.46 -3.13
C ASP A 120 -18.66 -10.30 -3.07
N ARG A 121 -18.13 -10.18 -1.84
CA ARG A 121 -16.70 -9.96 -1.59
C ARG A 121 -15.86 -11.07 -2.26
N PRO A 122 -14.89 -10.73 -3.13
CA PRO A 122 -13.97 -11.71 -3.69
C PRO A 122 -13.17 -12.46 -2.62
N ASP A 123 -12.74 -13.67 -2.96
CA ASP A 123 -11.80 -14.42 -2.14
C ASP A 123 -10.38 -13.88 -2.34
N PHE A 124 -9.66 -13.71 -1.24
CA PHE A 124 -8.28 -13.20 -1.23
C PHE A 124 -7.35 -14.22 -0.60
N GLU A 125 -6.20 -14.43 -1.24
CA GLU A 125 -5.08 -15.17 -0.67
C GLU A 125 -4.02 -14.15 -0.23
N TRP A 126 -3.54 -14.31 1.01
CA TRP A 126 -2.56 -13.40 1.62
C TRP A 126 -1.25 -14.15 1.86
N ASP A 127 -0.14 -13.44 1.69
CA ASP A 127 1.18 -13.90 2.12
C ASP A 127 1.34 -13.76 3.64
N ASP A 128 2.27 -14.55 4.21
CA ASP A 128 2.68 -14.46 5.61
C ASP A 128 4.08 -15.05 5.74
N ASP A 129 5.09 -14.22 5.45
CA ASP A 129 6.50 -14.62 5.50
C ASP A 129 6.99 -14.85 6.94
N PHE A 130 6.28 -14.30 7.93
CA PHE A 130 6.60 -14.42 9.35
C PHE A 130 5.39 -14.94 10.15
N PRO A 131 5.04 -16.24 9.99
CA PRO A 131 3.82 -16.79 10.56
C PRO A 131 3.77 -16.63 12.08
N PHE A 132 2.61 -16.19 12.57
CA PHE A 132 2.38 -15.91 13.99
C PHE A 132 2.72 -17.10 14.88
N GLU A 133 3.48 -16.85 15.96
CA GLU A 133 3.96 -17.84 16.93
C GLU A 133 4.85 -18.97 16.37
N SER A 134 5.29 -18.90 15.12
CA SER A 134 6.13 -19.94 14.49
C SER A 134 7.45 -20.22 15.23
N LYS A 135 7.96 -19.26 16.01
CA LYS A 135 9.19 -19.36 16.81
C LYS A 135 8.96 -18.96 18.27
N LYS A 136 7.75 -19.16 18.78
CA LYS A 136 7.39 -18.83 20.17
C LYS A 136 8.31 -19.54 21.18
N GLY A 137 8.88 -18.76 22.11
CA GLY A 137 9.82 -19.25 23.11
C GLY A 137 11.28 -19.30 22.65
N GLU A 138 11.58 -18.82 21.44
CA GLU A 138 12.94 -18.65 20.92
C GLU A 138 13.45 -17.21 21.04
N GLU A 139 12.91 -16.42 21.98
CA GLU A 139 13.30 -15.03 22.11
C GLU A 139 14.74 -14.85 22.63
N THR A 140 15.39 -13.80 22.13
CA THR A 140 16.73 -13.38 22.52
C THR A 140 16.68 -12.05 23.28
N LEU A 141 17.80 -11.66 23.87
CA LEU A 141 17.95 -10.30 24.41
C LEU A 141 17.90 -9.24 23.30
N GLY A 142 18.35 -9.58 22.08
CA GLY A 142 18.26 -8.71 20.91
C GLY A 142 16.81 -8.44 20.52
N ASP A 143 15.96 -9.47 20.54
CA ASP A 143 14.53 -9.32 20.24
C ASP A 143 13.86 -8.36 21.24
N ARG A 144 14.16 -8.49 22.54
CA ARG A 144 13.62 -7.59 23.58
C ARG A 144 14.13 -6.15 23.42
N ALA A 145 15.39 -5.96 23.04
CA ALA A 145 15.94 -4.64 22.77
C ALA A 145 15.28 -4.00 21.53
N SER A 146 15.09 -4.79 20.46
CA SER A 146 14.38 -4.36 19.25
C SER A 146 12.93 -3.97 19.59
N TRP A 147 12.21 -4.81 20.35
CA TRP A 147 10.85 -4.54 20.78
C TRP A 147 10.71 -3.20 21.52
N ALA A 148 11.65 -2.90 22.41
CA ALA A 148 11.71 -1.64 23.15
C ALA A 148 12.05 -0.45 22.25
N ARG A 149 13.01 -0.60 21.31
CA ARG A 149 13.34 0.43 20.31
C ARG A 149 12.09 0.82 19.52
N TRP A 150 11.37 -0.17 18.99
CA TRP A 150 10.18 0.08 18.19
C TRP A 150 9.00 0.63 19.00
N GLU A 151 8.85 0.28 20.28
CA GLU A 151 7.91 0.96 21.17
C GLU A 151 8.26 2.45 21.30
N ALA A 152 9.53 2.77 21.51
CA ALA A 152 9.98 4.15 21.63
C ALA A 152 9.74 4.94 20.33
N MET A 153 10.01 4.34 19.17
CA MET A 153 9.71 4.94 17.86
C MET A 153 8.22 5.19 17.67
N LEU A 154 7.37 4.23 18.02
CA LEU A 154 5.91 4.39 17.96
C LEU A 154 5.43 5.55 18.85
N ARG A 155 5.86 5.58 20.13
CA ARG A 155 5.45 6.65 21.06
C ARG A 155 6.00 8.02 20.65
N GLY A 156 7.23 8.07 20.14
CA GLY A 156 7.84 9.28 19.60
C GLY A 156 7.09 9.79 18.38
N GLY A 157 6.75 8.90 17.44
CA GLY A 157 5.92 9.19 16.27
C GLY A 157 4.56 9.76 16.67
N GLN A 158 3.85 9.09 17.58
CA GLN A 158 2.54 9.54 18.07
C GLN A 158 2.57 10.95 18.68
N ALA A 159 3.70 11.36 19.25
CA ALA A 159 3.85 12.69 19.85
C ALA A 159 4.33 13.76 18.86
N ALA A 160 5.12 13.39 17.85
CA ALA A 160 5.87 14.34 17.02
C ALA A 160 5.50 14.33 15.53
N ARG A 161 4.77 13.31 15.05
CA ARG A 161 4.41 13.10 13.64
C ARG A 161 2.90 12.95 13.49
N PRO A 162 2.12 14.03 13.67
CA PRO A 162 0.67 13.95 13.59
C PRO A 162 0.12 13.57 12.20
N GLY A 163 0.88 13.77 11.12
CA GLY A 163 0.49 13.31 9.77
C GLY A 163 0.89 11.87 9.46
N LEU A 164 1.14 11.05 10.48
CA LEU A 164 1.34 9.59 10.38
C LEU A 164 0.37 8.85 11.31
N ASP A 165 -0.75 9.49 11.66
CA ASP A 165 -1.68 9.00 12.66
C ASP A 165 -2.29 7.64 12.30
N ASP A 166 -2.69 7.41 11.05
CA ASP A 166 -3.15 6.09 10.60
C ASP A 166 -2.04 5.05 10.70
N ALA A 167 -0.86 5.38 10.15
CA ALA A 167 0.29 4.47 10.16
C ALA A 167 0.68 4.06 11.58
N LEU A 168 0.69 5.01 12.51
CA LEU A 168 1.02 4.79 13.91
C LEU A 168 -0.11 4.06 14.65
N ALA A 169 -1.37 4.27 14.29
CA ALA A 169 -2.50 3.52 14.82
C ALA A 169 -2.46 2.05 14.40
N PHE A 170 -2.21 1.79 13.11
CA PHE A 170 -2.11 0.44 12.55
C PHE A 170 -0.90 -0.31 13.11
N TYR A 171 0.26 0.35 13.22
CA TYR A 171 1.44 -0.27 13.83
C TYR A 171 1.24 -0.53 15.34
N ALA A 172 0.54 0.34 16.06
CA ALA A 172 0.17 0.09 17.46
C ALA A 172 -0.74 -1.13 17.58
N HIS A 173 -1.70 -1.29 16.67
CA HIS A 173 -2.59 -2.44 16.64
C HIS A 173 -1.86 -3.74 16.33
N TYR A 174 -0.96 -3.74 15.34
CA TYR A 174 -0.07 -4.86 15.04
C TYR A 174 0.66 -5.34 16.32
N ARG A 175 1.26 -4.39 17.06
CA ARG A 175 1.99 -4.65 18.31
C ARG A 175 1.13 -5.09 19.49
N SER A 176 -0.19 -4.95 19.42
CA SER A 176 -1.09 -5.45 20.47
C SER A 176 -1.18 -6.98 20.47
N ALA A 177 -0.80 -7.62 19.36
CA ALA A 177 -1.01 -9.04 19.08
C ALA A 177 -2.47 -9.49 19.10
N GLU A 178 -3.43 -8.57 18.98
CA GLU A 178 -4.86 -8.92 18.93
C GLU A 178 -5.24 -9.54 17.59
N GLY A 179 -4.62 -9.10 16.49
CA GLY A 179 -4.87 -9.61 15.14
C GLY A 179 -6.31 -9.40 14.64
N THR A 180 -7.11 -8.58 15.34
CA THR A 180 -8.49 -8.29 14.94
C THR A 180 -8.49 -7.37 13.72
N ARG A 181 -9.49 -7.54 12.85
CA ARG A 181 -9.72 -6.63 11.70
C ARG A 181 -9.79 -5.17 12.16
N MET A 182 -9.18 -4.28 11.39
CA MET A 182 -9.31 -2.84 11.51
C MET A 182 -9.97 -2.27 10.26
N GLU A 183 -10.61 -1.11 10.42
CA GLU A 183 -11.06 -0.31 9.30
C GLU A 183 -10.13 0.90 9.15
N PHE A 184 -9.69 1.19 7.91
CA PHE A 184 -9.06 2.47 7.58
C PHE A 184 -10.09 3.41 6.94
N ASP A 185 -9.91 4.71 7.13
CA ASP A 185 -10.69 5.71 6.44
C ASP A 185 -10.20 5.83 4.98
N TYR A 186 -10.85 5.09 4.09
CA TYR A 186 -10.44 5.08 2.68
C TYR A 186 -10.80 6.38 1.95
N GLU A 187 -11.74 7.17 2.49
CA GLU A 187 -12.05 8.51 2.01
C GLU A 187 -10.91 9.49 2.35
N GLU A 188 -10.33 9.37 3.54
CA GLU A 188 -9.13 10.12 3.92
C GLU A 188 -7.96 9.75 3.00
N ALA A 189 -7.73 8.46 2.76
CA ALA A 189 -6.72 8.00 1.80
C ALA A 189 -6.91 8.57 0.40
N TYR A 190 -8.15 8.59 -0.10
CA TYR A 190 -8.52 9.19 -1.38
C TYR A 190 -8.19 10.70 -1.44
N ILE A 191 -8.37 11.41 -0.33
CA ILE A 191 -8.09 12.85 -0.25
C ILE A 191 -6.60 13.11 -0.17
N GLU A 192 -5.88 12.37 0.65
CA GLU A 192 -4.49 12.66 1.01
C GLU A 192 -3.46 12.10 0.03
N ASP A 193 -3.74 10.96 -0.59
CA ASP A 193 -2.78 10.23 -1.42
C ASP A 193 -3.21 10.17 -2.89
N GLU A 194 -2.37 10.69 -3.79
CA GLU A 194 -2.71 10.80 -5.21
C GLU A 194 -2.79 9.45 -5.93
N SER A 195 -1.98 8.46 -5.51
CA SER A 195 -2.02 7.12 -6.07
C SER A 195 -3.28 6.38 -5.63
N VAL A 196 -3.64 6.51 -4.34
CA VAL A 196 -4.90 5.96 -3.84
C VAL A 196 -6.09 6.57 -4.59
N ARG A 197 -6.10 7.90 -4.75
CA ARG A 197 -7.14 8.60 -5.52
C ARG A 197 -7.25 8.07 -6.95
N ALA A 198 -6.13 7.92 -7.64
CA ALA A 198 -6.08 7.43 -9.01
C ALA A 198 -6.61 5.99 -9.14
N ASN A 199 -6.27 5.11 -8.19
CA ASN A 199 -6.80 3.74 -8.19
C ASN A 199 -8.33 3.72 -7.96
N VAL A 200 -8.84 4.49 -7.00
CA VAL A 200 -10.29 4.58 -6.71
C VAL A 200 -11.05 5.12 -7.92
N ASP A 201 -10.56 6.22 -8.52
CA ASP A 201 -11.19 6.80 -9.70
C ASP A 201 -11.18 5.82 -10.89
N ALA A 202 -10.11 5.03 -11.06
CA ALA A 202 -10.06 3.97 -12.06
C ALA A 202 -11.10 2.87 -11.80
N GLN A 203 -11.28 2.42 -10.55
CA GLN A 203 -12.32 1.44 -10.18
C GLN A 203 -13.74 1.97 -10.45
N ILE A 204 -14.01 3.23 -10.12
CA ILE A 204 -15.28 3.90 -10.42
C ILE A 204 -15.54 3.91 -11.92
N ARG A 205 -14.51 4.25 -12.71
CA ARG A 205 -14.62 4.32 -14.18
C ARG A 205 -14.83 2.95 -14.81
N GLN A 206 -14.12 1.92 -14.37
CA GLN A 206 -14.34 0.54 -14.81
C GLN A 206 -15.76 0.06 -14.50
N SER A 207 -16.24 0.36 -13.30
CA SER A 207 -17.60 0.04 -12.87
C SER A 207 -18.65 0.71 -13.76
N GLN A 208 -18.41 1.96 -14.17
CA GLN A 208 -19.29 2.66 -15.11
C GLN A 208 -19.30 1.98 -16.49
N TYR A 209 -18.15 1.54 -17.02
CA TYR A 209 -18.09 0.82 -18.29
C TYR A 209 -18.85 -0.51 -18.22
N ALA A 210 -18.69 -1.27 -17.13
CA ALA A 210 -19.44 -2.50 -16.91
C ALA A 210 -20.95 -2.22 -16.83
N ALA A 211 -21.37 -1.20 -16.07
CA ALA A 211 -22.77 -0.78 -15.98
C ALA A 211 -23.32 -0.32 -17.32
N GLN A 212 -22.54 0.40 -18.14
CA GLN A 212 -22.91 0.81 -19.49
C GLN A 212 -23.12 -0.39 -20.41
N ALA A 213 -22.24 -1.39 -20.36
CA ALA A 213 -22.38 -2.63 -21.13
C ALA A 213 -23.65 -3.39 -20.73
N MET A 214 -23.90 -3.51 -19.41
CA MET A 214 -25.12 -4.10 -18.87
C MET A 214 -26.39 -3.33 -19.31
N ALA A 215 -26.37 -2.00 -19.28
CA ALA A 215 -27.48 -1.19 -19.76
C ALA A 215 -27.74 -1.36 -21.27
N ALA A 216 -26.68 -1.51 -22.07
CA ALA A 216 -26.79 -1.78 -23.51
C ALA A 216 -27.42 -3.16 -23.83
N GLU A 217 -27.36 -4.11 -22.88
CA GLU A 217 -28.07 -5.39 -22.94
C GLU A 217 -29.56 -5.28 -22.55
N GLY A 218 -30.03 -4.09 -22.16
CA GLY A 218 -31.42 -3.80 -21.83
C GLY A 218 -31.74 -3.85 -20.34
N ARG A 219 -30.73 -3.76 -19.48
CA ARG A 219 -30.89 -3.72 -18.01
C ARG A 219 -31.11 -2.28 -17.54
N ASP A 220 -32.09 -2.07 -16.66
CA ASP A 220 -32.50 -0.73 -16.20
C ASP A 220 -32.58 -0.58 -14.67
N ASP A 221 -32.60 -1.68 -13.91
CA ASP A 221 -32.50 -1.72 -12.46
C ASP A 221 -31.73 -2.99 -12.05
N PHE A 222 -30.48 -2.84 -11.61
CA PHE A 222 -29.60 -3.97 -11.30
C PHE A 222 -28.49 -3.60 -10.31
N SER A 223 -28.00 -4.62 -9.61
CA SER A 223 -26.78 -4.54 -8.80
C SER A 223 -25.66 -5.33 -9.46
N PHE A 224 -24.41 -4.97 -9.21
CA PHE A 224 -23.25 -5.72 -9.68
C PHE A 224 -22.14 -5.83 -8.63
N THR A 225 -21.24 -6.79 -8.87
CA THR A 225 -19.95 -6.97 -8.22
C THR A 225 -18.87 -7.06 -9.29
N GLY A 226 -17.82 -6.26 -9.17
CA GLY A 226 -16.62 -6.26 -10.01
C GLY A 226 -15.58 -7.29 -9.55
N PRO A 227 -14.56 -7.56 -10.39
CA PRO A 227 -13.43 -8.41 -10.01
C PRO A 227 -12.57 -7.75 -8.94
N SER A 228 -11.79 -8.57 -8.23
CA SER A 228 -10.65 -8.09 -7.46
C SER A 228 -9.44 -7.85 -8.35
N ALA A 229 -8.73 -6.77 -8.10
CA ALA A 229 -7.41 -6.49 -8.67
C ALA A 229 -6.49 -5.91 -7.60
N GLY A 230 -5.18 -6.15 -7.72
CA GLY A 230 -4.19 -5.38 -6.96
C GLY A 230 -4.20 -3.91 -7.39
N GLU A 231 -3.60 -3.04 -6.58
CA GLU A 231 -3.40 -1.64 -6.93
C GLU A 231 -2.57 -1.50 -8.21
N SER A 232 -2.93 -0.55 -9.07
CA SER A 232 -2.08 -0.18 -10.21
C SER A 232 -0.97 0.79 -9.80
N TYR A 233 -1.24 1.60 -8.76
CA TYR A 233 -0.30 2.56 -8.21
C TYR A 233 -0.15 2.36 -6.71
N TYR A 234 1.08 2.12 -6.27
CA TYR A 234 1.43 2.05 -4.85
C TYR A 234 1.22 3.43 -4.18
N PRO A 235 0.76 3.50 -2.92
CA PRO A 235 0.62 4.78 -2.20
C PRO A 235 1.92 5.61 -2.20
N THR A 236 1.80 6.93 -2.26
CA THR A 236 2.95 7.85 -2.37
C THR A 236 3.29 8.60 -1.09
N THR A 237 2.33 8.73 -0.17
CA THR A 237 2.52 9.39 1.12
C THR A 237 3.00 8.40 2.18
N GLU A 238 3.89 8.84 3.07
CA GLU A 238 4.42 7.97 4.14
C GLU A 238 3.31 7.40 5.04
N ASN A 239 2.22 8.15 5.29
CA ASN A 239 1.08 7.68 6.07
C ASN A 239 0.41 6.47 5.41
N TRP A 240 0.04 6.59 4.13
CA TRP A 240 -0.71 5.55 3.43
C TRP A 240 0.17 4.37 3.00
N GLN A 241 1.45 4.60 2.69
CA GLN A 241 2.44 3.53 2.49
C GLN A 241 2.53 2.61 3.70
N LYS A 242 2.55 3.17 4.92
CA LYS A 242 2.66 2.42 6.17
C LYS A 242 1.35 1.92 6.74
N THR A 243 0.21 2.40 6.25
CA THR A 243 -1.13 2.02 6.71
C THR A 243 -1.70 0.88 5.88
N ILE A 244 -1.71 1.03 4.56
CA ILE A 244 -2.34 0.08 3.64
C ILE A 244 -1.36 -0.61 2.68
N GLY A 245 -0.14 -0.07 2.50
CA GLY A 245 0.87 -0.68 1.64
C GLY A 245 0.37 -0.99 0.22
N GLY A 246 0.71 -2.17 -0.29
CA GLY A 246 0.13 -2.70 -1.52
C GLY A 246 -1.12 -3.49 -1.15
N TYR A 247 -2.22 -3.30 -1.88
CA TYR A 247 -3.55 -3.71 -1.42
C TYR A 247 -4.46 -4.08 -2.59
N GLN A 248 -5.50 -4.85 -2.29
CA GLN A 248 -6.46 -5.32 -3.29
C GLN A 248 -7.72 -4.45 -3.27
N GLN A 249 -8.30 -4.23 -4.45
CA GLN A 249 -9.52 -3.46 -4.64
C GLN A 249 -10.55 -4.24 -5.45
N TRP A 250 -11.82 -3.98 -5.15
CA TRP A 250 -12.96 -4.44 -5.94
C TRP A 250 -14.10 -3.44 -5.79
N SER A 251 -15.11 -3.53 -6.66
CA SER A 251 -16.26 -2.64 -6.59
C SER A 251 -17.59 -3.39 -6.54
N SER A 252 -18.59 -2.76 -5.96
CA SER A 252 -19.99 -3.16 -6.08
C SER A 252 -20.85 -1.95 -6.32
N GLY A 253 -22.00 -2.11 -6.98
CA GLY A 253 -22.88 -0.96 -7.14
C GLY A 253 -24.31 -1.31 -7.50
N ASP A 254 -25.18 -0.33 -7.29
CA ASP A 254 -26.60 -0.35 -7.66
C ASP A 254 -26.84 0.67 -8.76
N VAL A 255 -27.46 0.25 -9.85
CA VAL A 255 -27.66 1.04 -11.07
C VAL A 255 -29.14 1.13 -11.40
N THR A 256 -29.60 2.35 -11.67
CA THR A 256 -30.92 2.61 -12.26
C THR A 256 -30.77 3.42 -13.53
N VAL A 257 -31.49 3.06 -14.59
CA VAL A 257 -31.54 3.78 -15.88
C VAL A 257 -32.99 4.16 -16.17
N ASP A 258 -33.23 5.45 -16.44
CA ASP A 258 -34.57 5.92 -16.80
C ASP A 258 -34.90 5.76 -18.29
N ASP A 259 -36.17 6.00 -18.66
CA ASP A 259 -36.65 5.94 -20.05
C ASP A 259 -35.94 6.93 -21.01
N GLN A 260 -35.24 7.93 -20.47
CA GLN A 260 -34.47 8.91 -21.23
C GLN A 260 -33.00 8.50 -21.38
N GLY A 261 -32.63 7.35 -20.81
CA GLY A 261 -31.29 6.83 -20.80
C GLY A 261 -30.38 7.51 -19.77
N ASN A 262 -30.92 8.22 -18.77
CA ASN A 262 -30.10 8.74 -17.69
C ASN A 262 -29.85 7.61 -16.69
N ALA A 263 -28.58 7.24 -16.54
CA ALA A 263 -28.13 6.26 -15.58
C ALA A 263 -27.67 6.95 -14.30
N ARG A 264 -28.00 6.33 -13.16
CA ARG A 264 -27.49 6.67 -11.84
C ARG A 264 -26.97 5.40 -11.20
N MET A 265 -25.69 5.40 -10.85
CA MET A 265 -25.01 4.31 -10.16
C MET A 265 -24.55 4.78 -8.79
N VAL A 266 -24.89 4.05 -7.74
CA VAL A 266 -24.22 4.17 -6.44
C VAL A 266 -23.17 3.07 -6.40
N VAL A 267 -21.90 3.45 -6.42
CA VAL A 267 -20.77 2.50 -6.42
C VAL A 267 -20.02 2.60 -5.10
N THR A 268 -19.71 1.45 -4.53
CA THR A 268 -18.77 1.30 -3.41
C THR A 268 -17.50 0.67 -3.97
N VAL A 269 -16.37 1.35 -3.80
CA VAL A 269 -15.03 0.80 -4.00
C VAL A 269 -14.54 0.29 -2.66
N HIS A 270 -14.24 -1.00 -2.60
CA HIS A 270 -13.72 -1.68 -1.43
C HIS A 270 -12.22 -1.86 -1.59
N ALA A 271 -11.48 -1.60 -0.52
CA ALA A 271 -10.05 -1.87 -0.42
C ALA A 271 -9.78 -2.82 0.75
N GLU A 272 -8.96 -3.82 0.52
CA GLU A 272 -8.58 -4.82 1.52
C GLU A 272 -7.11 -5.18 1.39
N ASP A 273 -6.48 -5.44 2.52
CA ASP A 273 -5.09 -5.86 2.57
C ASP A 273 -4.86 -6.87 3.71
N ARG A 274 -3.66 -7.44 3.77
CA ARG A 274 -3.09 -8.11 4.92
C ARG A 274 -1.96 -7.25 5.47
N TYR A 275 -2.22 -6.61 6.61
CA TYR A 275 -1.17 -5.90 7.35
C TYR A 275 -0.18 -6.92 7.94
N ASN A 276 0.92 -7.13 7.25
CA ASN A 276 2.04 -8.00 7.62
C ASN A 276 3.37 -7.31 7.28
N PHE A 277 4.47 -7.99 7.60
CA PHE A 277 5.82 -7.58 7.19
C PHE A 277 6.35 -8.65 6.24
N ASN A 278 7.12 -8.26 5.23
CA ASN A 278 7.53 -9.16 4.16
C ASN A 278 9.04 -9.38 4.18
N ALA A 279 9.47 -10.64 4.08
CA ALA A 279 10.88 -10.96 4.19
C ALA A 279 11.65 -10.35 3.02
N ASN A 280 12.83 -9.77 3.31
CA ASN A 280 13.66 -9.06 2.33
C ASN A 280 13.08 -7.74 1.80
N ASN A 281 11.92 -7.30 2.30
CA ASN A 281 11.44 -5.94 2.08
C ASN A 281 11.97 -4.99 3.17
N GLN A 282 11.81 -3.70 2.91
CA GLN A 282 12.17 -2.65 3.84
C GLN A 282 11.19 -1.50 3.74
N ASP A 283 11.05 -0.79 4.84
CA ASP A 283 10.31 0.46 4.87
C ASP A 283 10.90 1.49 3.89
N ILE A 284 10.07 2.11 3.06
CA ILE A 284 10.54 3.03 2.02
C ILE A 284 11.18 4.28 2.63
N ALA A 285 10.55 4.85 3.66
CA ALA A 285 10.98 6.11 4.23
C ALA A 285 12.27 5.99 5.06
N THR A 286 12.44 4.88 5.78
CA THR A 286 13.55 4.69 6.72
C THR A 286 14.63 3.74 6.20
N SER A 287 14.31 2.87 5.24
CA SER A 287 15.12 1.72 4.82
C SER A 287 15.30 0.64 5.90
N GLU A 288 14.47 0.66 6.94
CA GLU A 288 14.49 -0.36 7.98
C GLU A 288 13.94 -1.67 7.43
N PRO A 289 14.68 -2.79 7.54
CA PRO A 289 14.20 -4.09 7.07
C PRO A 289 12.97 -4.56 7.84
N ASP A 290 12.03 -5.13 7.10
CA ASP A 290 10.78 -5.69 7.61
C ASP A 290 11.02 -6.86 8.57
N ASP A 291 12.11 -7.62 8.39
CA ASP A 291 12.53 -8.74 9.24
C ASP A 291 12.52 -8.42 10.74
N ALA A 292 12.87 -7.17 11.11
CA ALA A 292 12.90 -6.77 12.52
C ALA A 292 11.50 -6.77 13.15
N ASN A 293 10.48 -6.36 12.41
CA ASN A 293 9.09 -6.36 12.85
C ASN A 293 8.43 -7.72 12.62
N GLY A 294 8.68 -8.36 11.47
CA GLY A 294 8.25 -9.73 11.19
C GLY A 294 8.64 -10.72 12.28
N ARG A 295 9.85 -10.58 12.83
CA ARG A 295 10.33 -11.34 13.99
C ARG A 295 9.39 -11.26 15.20
N PHE A 296 8.70 -10.13 15.42
CA PHE A 296 7.72 -10.00 16.51
C PHE A 296 6.48 -10.87 16.29
N SER A 297 6.06 -11.07 15.04
CA SER A 297 5.00 -12.02 14.67
C SER A 297 5.40 -13.46 14.99
N GLU A 298 6.58 -13.88 14.55
CA GLU A 298 7.07 -15.24 14.81
C GLU A 298 7.19 -15.55 16.31
N LEU A 299 7.53 -14.55 17.12
CA LEU A 299 7.63 -14.67 18.58
C LEU A 299 6.27 -14.64 19.29
N GLY A 300 5.20 -14.27 18.59
CA GLY A 300 3.86 -14.10 19.16
C GLY A 300 3.66 -12.79 19.93
N TRP A 301 4.50 -11.78 19.68
CA TRP A 301 4.44 -10.47 20.36
C TRP A 301 3.67 -9.42 19.58
N ALA A 302 3.52 -9.62 18.28
CA ALA A 302 2.69 -8.83 17.39
C ALA A 302 1.94 -9.77 16.45
N GLN A 303 0.84 -9.34 15.85
CA GLN A 303 0.06 -10.20 14.96
C GLN A 303 -0.45 -9.39 13.77
N GLY A 304 -0.20 -9.90 12.56
CA GLY A 304 -0.80 -9.34 11.35
C GLY A 304 -2.32 -9.47 11.37
N PHE A 305 -2.99 -8.55 10.68
CA PHE A 305 -4.45 -8.46 10.65
C PHE A 305 -4.93 -8.04 9.26
N ASP A 306 -6.22 -8.15 9.01
CA ASP A 306 -6.81 -7.89 7.69
C ASP A 306 -7.53 -6.54 7.72
N PRO A 307 -6.87 -5.42 7.39
CA PRO A 307 -7.54 -4.13 7.31
C PRO A 307 -8.45 -4.02 6.08
N SER A 308 -9.44 -3.13 6.18
CA SER A 308 -10.28 -2.77 5.04
C SER A 308 -10.81 -1.34 5.11
N GLY A 309 -11.20 -0.80 3.96
CA GLY A 309 -11.93 0.45 3.90
C GLY A 309 -12.79 0.52 2.65
N GLU A 310 -13.70 1.49 2.62
CA GLU A 310 -14.62 1.68 1.50
C GLU A 310 -14.78 3.15 1.14
N VAL A 311 -14.92 3.42 -0.16
CA VAL A 311 -15.27 4.74 -0.70
C VAL A 311 -16.58 4.59 -1.49
N VAL A 312 -17.56 5.43 -1.18
CA VAL A 312 -18.85 5.45 -1.87
C VAL A 312 -18.97 6.69 -2.75
N ARG A 313 -19.42 6.50 -3.99
CA ARG A 313 -19.71 7.58 -4.94
C ARG A 313 -21.04 7.37 -5.64
N VAL A 314 -21.64 8.49 -6.04
CA VAL A 314 -22.76 8.53 -6.98
C VAL A 314 -22.23 8.96 -8.33
N VAL A 315 -22.43 8.11 -9.34
CA VAL A 315 -22.02 8.32 -10.72
C VAL A 315 -23.26 8.47 -11.59
N GLU A 316 -23.36 9.57 -12.31
CA GLU A 316 -24.47 9.88 -13.20
C GLU A 316 -23.96 10.14 -14.61
N TRP A 317 -24.59 9.52 -15.61
CA TRP A 317 -24.28 9.71 -17.02
C TRP A 317 -25.51 9.44 -17.89
N ASN A 318 -25.47 9.82 -19.17
CA ASN A 318 -26.47 9.36 -20.13
C ASN A 318 -25.90 8.19 -20.94
N VAL A 319 -26.62 7.07 -21.03
CA VAL A 319 -26.14 5.87 -21.74
C VAL A 319 -25.93 6.08 -23.24
N ASN A 320 -26.52 7.14 -23.81
CA ASN A 320 -26.30 7.56 -25.20
C ASN A 320 -25.13 8.56 -25.35
N SER A 321 -24.49 8.95 -24.25
CA SER A 321 -23.33 9.85 -24.19
C SER A 321 -22.46 9.50 -22.97
N PRO A 322 -21.91 8.27 -22.91
CA PRO A 322 -21.26 7.71 -21.71
C PRO A 322 -19.99 8.42 -21.27
N ASP A 323 -19.41 9.27 -22.13
CA ASP A 323 -18.22 10.05 -21.84
C ASP A 323 -18.51 11.27 -20.96
N GLN A 324 -19.78 11.67 -20.84
CA GLN A 324 -20.21 12.80 -20.00
C GLN A 324 -20.70 12.27 -18.65
N VAL A 325 -19.81 12.36 -17.65
CA VAL A 325 -20.02 11.76 -16.34
C VAL A 325 -19.93 12.81 -15.25
N THR A 326 -20.85 12.71 -14.29
CA THR A 326 -20.78 13.45 -13.04
C THR A 326 -20.54 12.45 -11.91
N VAL A 327 -19.52 12.70 -11.10
CA VAL A 327 -19.20 11.90 -9.91
C VAL A 327 -19.35 12.80 -8.69
N THR A 328 -20.10 12.34 -7.69
CA THR A 328 -20.36 13.08 -6.45
C THR A 328 -20.25 12.15 -5.24
N THR A 329 -20.03 12.73 -4.07
CA THR A 329 -20.24 12.03 -2.80
C THR A 329 -21.75 11.90 -2.54
N PRO A 330 -22.22 10.80 -1.92
CA PRO A 330 -23.65 10.56 -1.66
C PRO A 330 -24.41 11.63 -0.89
#